data_AF-A0A9P4M910-F1
#
_entry.id   AF-A0A9P4M910-F1
#
_cell.length_a   1.000
_cell.length_b   1.000
_cell.length_c   1.000
_cell.angle_alpha   90.00
_cell.angle_beta   90.00
_cell.angle_gamma   90.00
#
_symmetry.space_group_name_H-M   'P 1'
#
loop_
_entity.id
_entity.type
_entity.pdbx_description
1 polymer ?
#
loop_
_entity_poly.entity_id
_entity_poly.type
_entity_poly.pdbx_seq_one_letter_code
_entity_poly.pdbx_strand_id
1 'polypeptide(L)'
;MTCVCLCASGTVPLQVPLNQCDLTSRVRNKKLVPLSTEDKLLLDRFYDATKQEIPSNVSIPDFKHTRTLVVGARARNEVAWVVDELPGLETVIYSIDNEDAPFHIPKNKGHEAMVYLTYIIDHYDNLPDVVLFFHPHRFSWHNNLLLNLDSAQMIHRLSSDRVMRHGYMNARCHPDPGCPIRLHIDREEQDIEIRNKPKERNFKPSIWHDLFGADTPVPEELSQSCCAQFAASRDAIHRHPIEQYMKWRDWLLDTPLDDHAAAHIFEYTWQYIFTGEPELCPSMDACYCDGYGVCFGSDERVDMWLQSRDAQGALERRLIAIEEGRDKGGFLAQLKAKKGSMDLQDYLERERVEAFQRGQDLEERRNASAREELDVTRRR
;
A
#
# COMPACT_ATOMS: atom_id res chain seq x y z
N MET A 1 31.39 -11.03 -36.33
CA MET A 1 31.86 -10.83 -34.95
C MET A 1 30.77 -11.34 -34.03
N THR A 2 31.06 -12.44 -33.35
CA THR A 2 30.16 -13.18 -32.46
C THR A 2 30.12 -12.54 -31.09
N CYS A 3 28.94 -12.49 -30.45
CA CYS A 3 28.85 -12.35 -28.99
C CYS A 3 28.03 -13.54 -28.47
N VAL A 4 28.61 -14.28 -27.53
CA VAL A 4 28.08 -15.51 -26.93
C VAL A 4 27.48 -15.14 -25.58
N CYS A 5 26.20 -15.47 -25.35
CA CYS A 5 25.65 -15.58 -24.00
C CYS A 5 25.43 -17.06 -23.68
N LEU A 6 26.08 -17.53 -22.61
CA LEU A 6 25.90 -18.83 -22.01
C LEU A 6 24.56 -18.87 -21.27
N CYS A 7 23.60 -19.66 -21.76
CA CYS A 7 22.53 -20.21 -20.94
C CYS A 7 22.88 -21.67 -20.67
N ALA A 8 23.06 -22.04 -19.41
CA ALA A 8 23.15 -23.44 -19.01
C ALA A 8 21.75 -24.07 -19.04
N SER A 9 21.63 -25.15 -19.82
CA SER A 9 20.58 -26.21 -19.81
C SER A 9 19.11 -25.78 -19.94
N GLY A 10 18.33 -26.15 -20.97
CA GLY A 10 18.54 -26.98 -22.15
C GLY A 10 17.23 -27.13 -22.95
N THR A 11 17.34 -27.16 -24.29
CA THR A 11 16.44 -27.78 -25.33
C THR A 11 14.99 -27.23 -25.45
N VAL A 12 14.40 -26.75 -26.57
CA VAL A 12 14.58 -26.80 -28.05
C VAL A 12 13.92 -25.53 -28.67
N PRO A 13 14.34 -25.01 -29.86
CA PRO A 13 13.91 -23.69 -30.36
C PRO A 13 12.68 -23.74 -31.29
N LEU A 14 11.83 -22.72 -31.23
CA LEU A 14 10.86 -22.37 -32.27
C LEU A 14 11.21 -20.99 -32.83
N GLN A 15 11.55 -20.94 -34.12
CA GLN A 15 11.86 -19.72 -34.88
C GLN A 15 10.58 -18.94 -35.20
N VAL A 16 10.56 -17.64 -34.90
CA VAL A 16 9.61 -16.67 -35.50
C VAL A 16 10.41 -15.43 -35.97
N PRO A 17 10.12 -14.84 -37.15
CA PRO A 17 11.01 -13.89 -37.81
C PRO A 17 11.03 -12.49 -37.16
N LEU A 18 12.22 -11.89 -37.12
CA LEU A 18 12.45 -10.48 -36.86
C LEU A 18 11.83 -9.62 -37.96
N ASN A 19 10.66 -9.03 -37.69
CA ASN A 19 10.23 -7.73 -38.23
C ASN A 19 8.88 -7.36 -37.61
N GLN A 20 8.91 -6.62 -36.49
CA GLN A 20 7.93 -5.60 -36.08
C GLN A 20 8.28 -5.10 -34.67
N CYS A 21 9.38 -4.36 -34.55
CA CYS A 21 9.57 -3.42 -33.45
C CYS A 21 9.61 -2.02 -34.08
N ASP A 22 8.44 -1.41 -34.25
CA ASP A 22 8.33 0.03 -34.45
C ASP A 22 7.81 0.65 -33.15
N LEU A 23 8.75 1.08 -32.31
CA LEU A 23 8.49 1.81 -31.06
C LEU A 23 8.71 3.30 -31.30
N THR A 24 7.87 3.93 -32.13
CA THR A 24 7.77 5.40 -32.14
C THR A 24 6.35 5.92 -32.37
N SER A 25 5.53 5.99 -31.32
CA SER A 25 4.45 6.98 -31.26
C SER A 25 4.34 7.67 -29.89
N ARG A 26 4.86 8.89 -29.92
CA ARG A 26 4.74 10.02 -29.00
C ARG A 26 3.54 10.00 -28.04
N VAL A 27 3.84 9.94 -26.74
CA VAL A 27 3.02 10.57 -25.70
C VAL A 27 3.89 11.65 -25.02
N ARG A 28 3.52 12.91 -25.21
CA ARG A 28 4.15 14.10 -24.60
C ARG A 28 3.42 14.46 -23.31
N ASN A 29 4.18 14.59 -22.20
CA ASN A 29 3.93 15.39 -20.98
C ASN A 29 2.66 15.07 -20.15
N LYS A 30 2.69 14.66 -18.87
CA LYS A 30 3.50 15.11 -17.72
C LYS A 30 3.71 13.99 -16.67
N LYS A 31 4.87 14.10 -16.02
CA LYS A 31 5.50 13.36 -14.91
C LYS A 31 4.58 12.59 -13.93
N LEU A 32 4.55 11.27 -14.08
CA LEU A 32 5.00 10.41 -12.98
C LEU A 32 6.50 10.65 -12.87
N VAL A 33 7.06 10.93 -11.69
CA VAL A 33 8.52 10.84 -11.52
C VAL A 33 8.80 9.33 -11.44
N PRO A 34 9.34 8.70 -12.49
CA PRO A 34 9.79 7.33 -12.34
C PRO A 34 10.96 7.39 -11.36
N LEU A 35 11.06 6.42 -10.44
CA LEU A 35 12.31 6.17 -9.72
C LEU A 35 13.43 6.22 -10.74
N SER A 36 14.43 7.06 -10.49
CA SER A 36 15.58 7.14 -11.39
C SER A 36 16.22 5.76 -11.48
N THR A 37 16.99 5.48 -12.54
CA THR A 37 17.73 4.22 -12.64
C THR A 37 18.61 4.00 -11.39
N GLU A 38 19.08 5.08 -10.77
CA GLU A 38 19.81 5.08 -9.50
C GLU A 38 18.93 4.70 -8.31
N ASP A 39 17.70 5.22 -8.22
CA ASP A 39 16.77 4.86 -7.14
C ASP A 39 16.28 3.41 -7.27
N LYS A 40 16.18 2.88 -8.50
CA LYS A 40 15.89 1.46 -8.75
C LYS A 40 17.07 0.57 -8.37
N LEU A 41 18.29 0.94 -8.75
CA LEU A 41 19.50 0.20 -8.35
C LEU A 41 19.71 0.21 -6.84
N LEU A 42 19.33 1.30 -6.19
CA LEU A 42 19.28 1.40 -4.73
C LEU A 42 18.20 0.49 -4.19
N LEU A 43 16.96 0.52 -4.70
CA LEU A 43 15.90 -0.39 -4.29
C LEU A 43 16.33 -1.88 -4.43
N ASP A 44 17.05 -2.22 -5.50
CA ASP A 44 17.56 -3.57 -5.76
C ASP A 44 18.74 -3.94 -4.82
N ARG A 45 19.67 -3.02 -4.54
CA ARG A 45 20.73 -3.24 -3.55
C ARG A 45 20.19 -3.26 -2.11
N PHE A 46 19.16 -2.47 -1.83
CA PHE A 46 18.38 -2.48 -0.59
C PHE A 46 17.69 -3.83 -0.44
N TYR A 47 17.07 -4.34 -1.50
CA TYR A 47 16.43 -5.66 -1.52
C TYR A 47 17.41 -6.80 -1.19
N ASP A 48 18.63 -6.76 -1.72
CA ASP A 48 19.67 -7.73 -1.35
C ASP A 48 20.19 -7.55 0.08
N ALA A 49 20.21 -6.33 0.61
CA ALA A 49 20.63 -6.05 2.00
C ALA A 49 19.55 -6.36 3.05
N THR A 50 18.26 -6.31 2.68
CA THR A 50 17.12 -6.59 3.57
C THR A 50 16.66 -8.05 3.55
N LYS A 51 17.34 -8.93 2.80
CA LYS A 51 17.23 -10.41 2.91
C LYS A 51 17.60 -10.99 4.27
N GLN A 52 17.84 -10.16 5.28
CA GLN A 52 17.97 -10.64 6.64
C GLN A 52 16.61 -11.13 7.13
N GLU A 53 16.56 -12.44 7.40
CA GLU A 53 15.41 -13.15 7.92
C GLU A 53 14.89 -12.43 9.17
N ILE A 54 13.76 -11.73 9.03
CA ILE A 54 12.88 -11.49 10.17
C ILE A 54 12.58 -12.90 10.69
N PRO A 55 12.76 -13.19 11.99
CA PRO A 55 12.42 -14.50 12.52
C PRO A 55 10.97 -14.82 12.11
N SER A 56 10.84 -15.77 11.19
CA SER A 56 9.58 -16.35 10.71
C SER A 56 8.80 -17.00 11.87
N ASN A 57 9.43 -17.11 13.03
CA ASN A 57 8.90 -17.69 14.26
C ASN A 57 8.14 -16.73 15.18
N VAL A 58 7.78 -15.53 14.73
CA VAL A 58 6.84 -14.68 15.47
C VAL A 58 5.62 -14.43 14.58
N SER A 59 4.89 -15.50 14.31
CA SER A 59 3.45 -15.36 14.08
C SER A 59 2.88 -14.75 15.37
N ILE A 60 2.22 -13.61 15.25
CA ILE A 60 1.14 -13.32 16.18
C ILE A 60 0.11 -14.38 15.81
N PRO A 61 -0.15 -15.40 16.64
CA PRO A 61 -0.99 -16.51 16.22
C PRO A 61 -2.42 -15.98 16.09
N ASP A 62 -2.79 -15.56 14.89
CA ASP A 62 -4.10 -15.04 14.55
C ASP A 62 -5.05 -16.21 14.23
N PHE A 63 -4.96 -17.29 15.00
CA PHE A 63 -5.80 -18.49 14.84
C PHE A 63 -7.26 -18.24 15.27
N LYS A 64 -7.55 -17.05 15.80
CA LYS A 64 -8.88 -16.72 16.32
C LYS A 64 -9.83 -16.25 15.23
N HIS A 65 -9.31 -15.60 14.19
CA HIS A 65 -10.11 -14.97 13.15
C HIS A 65 -9.77 -15.58 11.80
N THR A 66 -10.80 -15.96 11.06
CA THR A 66 -10.66 -16.38 9.67
C THR A 66 -10.27 -15.18 8.80
N ARG A 67 -9.37 -15.40 7.83
CA ARG A 67 -8.83 -14.34 6.98
C ARG A 67 -8.82 -14.77 5.52
N THR A 68 -9.29 -13.90 4.65
CA THR A 68 -9.16 -14.08 3.19
C THR A 68 -8.43 -12.88 2.58
N LEU A 69 -7.42 -13.17 1.77
CA LEU A 69 -6.70 -12.19 0.95
C LEU A 69 -7.36 -12.05 -0.41
N VAL A 70 -7.70 -10.83 -0.78
CA VAL A 70 -8.32 -10.47 -2.06
C VAL A 70 -7.34 -9.63 -2.86
N VAL A 71 -7.03 -10.10 -4.07
CA VAL A 71 -6.08 -9.45 -4.98
C VAL A 71 -6.66 -9.38 -6.38
N GLY A 72 -6.55 -8.21 -7.02
CA GLY A 72 -6.79 -8.05 -8.44
C GLY A 72 -5.51 -8.20 -9.26
N ALA A 73 -5.47 -9.14 -10.20
CA ALA A 73 -4.29 -9.41 -11.00
C ALA A 73 -4.62 -9.51 -12.50
N ARG A 74 -3.72 -8.98 -13.34
CA ARG A 74 -3.70 -9.28 -14.79
C ARG A 74 -2.92 -10.57 -15.03
N ALA A 75 -3.11 -11.20 -16.18
CA ALA A 75 -2.34 -12.39 -16.58
C ALA A 75 -0.81 -12.20 -16.50
N ARG A 76 -0.32 -10.97 -16.71
CA ARG A 76 1.10 -10.60 -16.61
C ARG A 76 1.61 -10.35 -15.19
N ASN A 77 0.71 -10.23 -14.20
CA ASN A 77 1.12 -9.98 -12.83
C ASN A 77 1.66 -11.27 -12.23
N GLU A 78 2.82 -11.17 -11.60
CA GLU A 78 3.45 -12.29 -10.90
C GLU A 78 2.85 -12.37 -9.49
N VAL A 79 1.78 -13.15 -9.34
CA VAL A 79 1.10 -13.41 -8.05
C VAL A 79 1.46 -14.76 -7.44
N ALA A 80 2.42 -15.48 -8.05
CA ALA A 80 2.92 -16.76 -7.55
C ALA A 80 3.45 -16.65 -6.11
N TRP A 81 4.05 -15.52 -5.76
CA TRP A 81 4.57 -15.24 -4.41
C TRP A 81 3.51 -15.37 -3.33
N VAL A 82 2.22 -15.15 -3.65
CA VAL A 82 1.14 -15.27 -2.66
C VAL A 82 1.08 -16.70 -2.11
N VAL A 83 1.20 -17.69 -2.99
CA VAL A 83 1.20 -19.11 -2.59
C VAL A 83 2.48 -19.47 -1.84
N ASP A 84 3.62 -18.96 -2.31
CA ASP A 84 4.93 -19.31 -1.75
C ASP A 84 5.15 -18.69 -0.35
N GLU A 85 4.69 -17.46 -0.14
CA GLU A 85 4.99 -16.67 1.07
C GLU A 85 3.85 -16.66 2.09
N LEU A 86 2.62 -16.99 1.69
CA LEU A 86 1.45 -17.01 2.56
C LEU A 86 0.78 -18.40 2.57
N PRO A 87 1.53 -19.47 2.87
CA PRO A 87 0.98 -20.83 2.86
C PRO A 87 -0.14 -20.97 3.89
N GLY A 88 -1.29 -21.45 3.44
CA GLY A 88 -2.46 -21.70 4.30
C GLY A 88 -3.36 -20.49 4.55
N LEU A 89 -3.02 -19.30 4.04
CA LEU A 89 -3.96 -18.19 3.99
C LEU A 89 -4.98 -18.44 2.86
N GLU A 90 -6.26 -18.24 3.13
CA GLU A 90 -7.28 -18.30 2.07
C GLU A 90 -7.11 -17.11 1.14
N THR A 91 -7.13 -17.33 -0.17
CA THR A 91 -6.88 -16.27 -1.16
C THR A 91 -7.89 -16.34 -2.29
N VAL A 92 -8.41 -15.18 -2.69
CA VAL A 92 -9.25 -15.00 -3.87
C VAL A 92 -8.58 -14.00 -4.81
N ILE A 93 -8.11 -14.50 -5.95
CA ILE A 93 -7.38 -13.71 -6.95
C ILE A 93 -8.29 -13.50 -8.16
N TYR A 94 -8.79 -12.28 -8.32
CA TYR A 94 -9.61 -11.90 -9.47
C TYR A 94 -8.72 -11.59 -10.68
N SER A 95 -9.09 -12.16 -11.82
CA SER A 95 -8.52 -11.76 -13.11
C SER A 95 -9.16 -10.46 -13.61
N ILE A 96 -8.31 -9.50 -13.98
CA ILE A 96 -8.71 -8.19 -14.51
C ILE A 96 -8.88 -8.24 -16.04
N ASP A 97 -8.24 -9.18 -16.72
CA ASP A 97 -8.15 -9.25 -18.19
C ASP A 97 -8.53 -10.61 -18.80
N ASN A 98 -9.03 -11.55 -18.00
CA ASN A 98 -9.56 -12.84 -18.47
C ASN A 98 -10.99 -13.08 -17.97
N GLU A 99 -11.97 -12.93 -18.85
CA GLU A 99 -13.40 -13.14 -18.57
C GLU A 99 -13.75 -14.61 -18.32
N ASP A 100 -12.92 -15.56 -18.79
CA ASP A 100 -13.13 -17.00 -18.60
C ASP A 100 -12.56 -17.50 -17.25
N ALA A 101 -11.91 -16.62 -16.48
CA ALA A 101 -11.38 -16.99 -15.16
C ALA A 101 -12.52 -17.26 -14.16
N PRO A 102 -12.39 -18.25 -13.25
CA PRO A 102 -13.42 -18.51 -12.23
C PRO A 102 -13.76 -17.28 -11.37
N PHE A 103 -12.73 -16.49 -11.03
CA PHE A 103 -12.88 -15.18 -10.41
C PHE A 103 -12.51 -14.11 -11.45
N HIS A 104 -13.50 -13.45 -12.02
CA HIS A 104 -13.34 -12.38 -12.98
C HIS A 104 -14.20 -11.18 -12.58
N ILE A 105 -13.80 -9.99 -13.04
CA ILE A 105 -14.58 -8.76 -12.84
C ILE A 105 -15.50 -8.52 -14.04
N PRO A 106 -16.65 -7.84 -13.86
CA PRO A 106 -17.58 -7.56 -14.95
C PRO A 106 -17.01 -6.61 -16.01
N LYS A 107 -16.09 -5.71 -15.62
CA LYS A 107 -15.40 -4.78 -16.52
C LYS A 107 -14.17 -4.22 -15.83
N ASN A 108 -13.06 -4.08 -16.56
CA ASN A 108 -11.89 -3.37 -16.06
C ASN A 108 -12.14 -1.84 -16.04
N LYS A 109 -12.74 -1.36 -14.95
CA LYS A 109 -13.13 0.04 -14.73
C LYS A 109 -12.89 0.39 -13.26
N GLY A 110 -12.15 1.46 -12.97
CA GLY A 110 -11.85 1.85 -11.58
C GLY A 110 -10.87 0.95 -10.84
N HIS A 111 -10.05 0.22 -11.60
CA HIS A 111 -8.95 -0.59 -11.10
C HIS A 111 -9.38 -1.58 -9.98
N GLU A 112 -8.80 -1.45 -8.79
CA GLU A 112 -8.91 -2.37 -7.65
C GLU A 112 -10.28 -2.25 -7.00
N ALA A 113 -10.90 -1.06 -7.09
CA ALA A 113 -12.22 -0.84 -6.51
C ALA A 113 -13.27 -1.78 -7.13
N MET A 114 -13.18 -2.06 -8.43
CA MET A 114 -14.06 -3.05 -9.07
C MET A 114 -13.86 -4.46 -8.51
N VAL A 115 -12.61 -4.86 -8.29
CA VAL A 115 -12.28 -6.17 -7.73
C VAL A 115 -12.83 -6.29 -6.32
N TYR A 116 -12.61 -5.27 -5.48
CA TYR A 116 -13.02 -5.31 -4.07
C TYR A 116 -14.54 -5.30 -3.92
N LEU A 117 -15.25 -4.47 -4.68
CA LEU A 117 -16.72 -4.48 -4.69
C LEU A 117 -17.27 -5.80 -5.21
N THR A 118 -16.68 -6.37 -6.26
CA THR A 118 -17.11 -7.66 -6.82
C THR A 118 -16.92 -8.78 -5.80
N TYR A 119 -15.77 -8.86 -5.14
CA TYR A 119 -15.55 -9.81 -4.04
C TYR A 119 -16.60 -9.69 -2.93
N ILE A 120 -16.85 -8.47 -2.46
CA ILE A 120 -17.83 -8.25 -1.39
C ILE A 120 -19.22 -8.73 -1.83
N ILE A 121 -19.62 -8.46 -3.07
CA ILE A 121 -20.92 -8.88 -3.60
C ILE A 121 -20.98 -10.42 -3.73
N ASP A 122 -19.96 -11.04 -4.32
CA ASP A 122 -19.94 -12.48 -4.60
C ASP A 122 -19.91 -13.32 -3.31
N HIS A 123 -19.31 -12.78 -2.25
CA HIS A 123 -19.08 -13.48 -0.99
C HIS A 123 -19.86 -12.92 0.20
N TYR A 124 -20.81 -12.00 -0.02
CA TYR A 124 -21.45 -11.20 1.02
C TYR A 124 -21.98 -12.03 2.19
N ASP A 125 -22.66 -13.15 1.91
CA ASP A 125 -23.25 -14.02 2.93
C ASP A 125 -22.24 -14.96 3.62
N ASN A 126 -21.03 -15.10 3.08
CA ASN A 126 -20.01 -16.08 3.50
C ASN A 126 -18.64 -15.43 3.76
N LEU A 127 -18.61 -14.18 4.22
CA LEU A 127 -17.36 -13.46 4.48
C LEU A 127 -16.56 -14.08 5.66
N PRO A 128 -15.22 -14.13 5.57
CA PRO A 128 -14.36 -14.44 6.72
C PRO A 128 -14.48 -13.33 7.77
N ASP A 129 -13.97 -13.55 8.98
CA ASP A 129 -13.98 -12.51 10.02
C ASP A 129 -13.26 -11.24 9.56
N VAL A 130 -12.14 -11.39 8.83
CA VAL A 130 -11.37 -10.29 8.26
C VAL A 130 -11.06 -10.53 6.78
N VAL A 131 -11.33 -9.53 5.95
CA VAL A 131 -10.94 -9.50 4.54
C VAL A 131 -9.76 -8.55 4.35
N LEU A 132 -8.73 -9.00 3.63
CA LEU A 132 -7.53 -8.23 3.33
C LEU A 132 -7.55 -7.86 1.84
N PHE A 133 -7.63 -6.58 1.53
CA PHE A 133 -7.63 -6.07 0.16
C PHE A 133 -6.26 -5.49 -0.19
N PHE A 134 -5.53 -6.10 -1.12
CA PHE A 134 -4.12 -5.75 -1.41
C PHE A 134 -3.84 -5.70 -2.91
N HIS A 135 -2.82 -4.91 -3.28
CA HIS A 135 -2.27 -4.90 -4.63
C HIS A 135 -1.53 -6.20 -4.94
N PRO A 136 -1.41 -6.59 -6.22
CA PRO A 136 -0.74 -7.84 -6.60
C PRO A 136 0.79 -7.81 -6.43
N HIS A 137 1.39 -6.65 -6.19
CA HIS A 137 2.83 -6.50 -6.09
C HIS A 137 3.32 -6.90 -4.70
N ARG A 138 4.30 -7.81 -4.63
CA ARG A 138 4.98 -8.13 -3.36
C ARG A 138 5.78 -6.95 -2.81
N PHE A 139 6.64 -6.36 -3.65
CA PHE A 139 7.47 -5.23 -3.27
C PHE A 139 7.02 -3.95 -3.95
N SER A 140 6.78 -2.91 -3.17
CA SER A 140 6.31 -1.62 -3.70
C SER A 140 6.57 -0.46 -2.75
N TRP A 141 6.70 0.74 -3.31
CA TRP A 141 6.87 1.99 -2.55
C TRP A 141 5.69 2.29 -1.60
N HIS A 142 4.48 1.79 -1.93
CA HIS A 142 3.30 2.02 -1.11
C HIS A 142 3.21 1.08 0.10
N ASN A 143 4.12 0.10 0.21
CA ASN A 143 4.21 -0.80 1.35
C ASN A 143 4.95 -0.15 2.53
N ASN A 144 4.91 -0.82 3.68
CA ASN A 144 5.50 -0.29 4.91
C ASN A 144 7.03 -0.54 4.96
N LEU A 145 7.79 0.54 5.06
CA LEU A 145 9.26 0.58 5.19
C LEU A 145 9.79 -0.24 6.36
N LEU A 146 9.15 -0.17 7.54
CA LEU A 146 9.54 -1.00 8.69
C LEU A 146 9.31 -2.51 8.46
N LEU A 147 8.51 -2.86 7.44
CA LEU A 147 8.24 -4.23 7.00
C LEU A 147 8.90 -4.50 5.64
N ASN A 148 10.05 -3.87 5.38
CA ASN A 148 10.87 -4.07 4.17
C ASN A 148 10.16 -3.81 2.84
N LEU A 149 9.09 -2.98 2.83
CA LEU A 149 8.25 -2.77 1.65
C LEU A 149 7.64 -4.07 1.09
N ASP A 150 7.51 -5.11 1.92
CA ASP A 150 7.04 -6.44 1.52
C ASP A 150 5.57 -6.66 1.92
N SER A 151 4.69 -6.85 0.94
CA SER A 151 3.28 -7.18 1.13
C SER A 151 3.10 -8.47 1.90
N ALA A 152 3.97 -9.48 1.73
CA ALA A 152 3.89 -10.72 2.49
C ALA A 152 4.09 -10.47 4.00
N GLN A 153 5.07 -9.62 4.36
CA GLN A 153 5.31 -9.24 5.75
C GLN A 153 4.16 -8.41 6.33
N MET A 154 3.59 -7.50 5.53
CA MET A 154 2.40 -6.74 5.92
C MET A 154 1.22 -7.67 6.18
N ILE A 155 0.87 -8.54 5.23
CA ILE A 155 -0.26 -9.47 5.33
C ILE A 155 -0.07 -10.41 6.52
N HIS A 156 1.12 -11.00 6.69
CA HIS A 156 1.38 -11.92 7.79
C HIS A 156 1.20 -11.25 9.18
N ARG A 157 1.62 -9.99 9.32
CA ARG A 157 1.64 -9.28 10.63
C ARG A 157 0.40 -8.44 10.91
N LEU A 158 -0.40 -8.12 9.90
CA LEU A 158 -1.59 -7.28 10.07
C LEU A 158 -2.52 -7.88 11.13
N SER A 159 -2.85 -7.08 12.13
CA SER A 159 -3.60 -7.45 13.31
C SER A 159 -5.10 -7.59 13.02
N SER A 160 -5.63 -8.82 12.93
CA SER A 160 -7.09 -8.99 12.82
C SER A 160 -7.82 -8.46 14.04
N ASP A 161 -7.23 -8.55 15.25
CA ASP A 161 -7.84 -7.97 16.45
C ASP A 161 -8.04 -6.44 16.33
N ARG A 162 -7.11 -5.73 15.69
CA ARG A 162 -7.29 -4.29 15.40
C ARG A 162 -8.44 -4.08 14.41
N VAL A 163 -8.45 -4.84 13.32
CA VAL A 163 -9.52 -4.76 12.31
C VAL A 163 -10.88 -5.06 12.93
N MET A 164 -10.98 -6.07 13.78
CA MET A 164 -12.23 -6.43 14.47
C MET A 164 -12.69 -5.34 15.44
N ARG A 165 -11.78 -4.66 16.14
CA ARG A 165 -12.13 -3.54 17.05
C ARG A 165 -12.61 -2.31 16.30
N HIS A 166 -11.92 -1.90 15.24
CA HIS A 166 -12.18 -0.64 14.54
C HIS A 166 -13.07 -0.81 13.30
N GLY A 167 -13.28 -2.04 12.83
CA GLY A 167 -13.98 -2.38 11.59
C GLY A 167 -13.14 -2.21 10.32
N TYR A 168 -12.12 -1.35 10.36
CA TYR A 168 -11.28 -1.01 9.22
C TYR A 168 -9.86 -0.69 9.67
N MET A 169 -8.88 -1.05 8.84
CA MET A 169 -7.50 -0.65 9.00
C MET A 169 -6.87 -0.41 7.63
N ASN A 170 -6.40 0.81 7.36
CA ASN A 170 -5.54 1.05 6.21
C ASN A 170 -4.21 0.30 6.42
N ALA A 171 -3.74 -0.42 5.40
CA ALA A 171 -2.52 -1.20 5.51
C ALA A 171 -1.27 -0.30 5.55
N ARG A 172 -1.32 0.92 5.01
CA ARG A 172 -0.21 1.87 5.00
C ARG A 172 -0.18 2.72 6.27
N CYS A 173 0.92 2.64 7.00
CA CYS A 173 1.16 3.47 8.19
C CYS A 173 1.80 4.83 7.89
N HIS A 174 2.45 4.99 6.73
CA HIS A 174 3.05 6.28 6.38
C HIS A 174 1.97 7.28 5.99
N PRO A 175 1.99 8.48 6.59
CA PRO A 175 0.92 9.45 6.43
C PRO A 175 0.91 10.07 5.02
N ASP A 176 2.07 10.23 4.38
CA ASP A 176 2.14 10.72 3.01
C ASP A 176 2.09 9.58 1.96
N PRO A 177 1.31 9.74 0.88
CA PRO A 177 0.26 10.75 0.69
C PRO A 177 -1.03 10.40 1.45
N GLY A 178 -1.79 11.43 1.84
CA GLY A 178 -3.19 11.32 2.26
C GLY A 178 -3.49 11.79 3.69
N CYS A 179 -2.50 11.77 4.58
CA CYS A 179 -2.61 12.20 5.97
C CYS A 179 -1.52 13.23 6.34
N PRO A 180 -1.85 14.37 6.95
CA PRO A 180 -3.08 15.11 6.70
C PRO A 180 -3.01 15.73 5.29
N ILE A 181 -3.70 15.14 4.31
CA ILE A 181 -4.04 15.82 3.06
C ILE A 181 -5.54 16.06 3.10
N ARG A 182 -5.92 17.32 3.27
CA ARG A 182 -7.30 17.77 3.27
C ARG A 182 -7.85 17.74 1.84
N LEU A 183 -8.44 16.61 1.45
CA LEU A 183 -9.24 16.54 0.24
C LEU A 183 -10.55 17.27 0.52
N HIS A 184 -10.64 18.54 0.13
CA HIS A 184 -11.87 19.31 0.29
C HIS A 184 -12.95 18.79 -0.66
N ILE A 185 -14.11 18.41 -0.11
CA ILE A 185 -15.24 17.84 -0.88
C ILE A 185 -16.46 18.77 -0.86
N ASP A 186 -16.48 19.74 0.05
CA ASP A 186 -17.53 20.73 0.19
C ASP A 186 -17.51 21.84 -0.88
N ARG A 187 -16.47 21.89 -1.72
CA ARG A 187 -16.22 22.99 -2.65
C ARG A 187 -16.44 22.61 -4.11
N GLU A 188 -16.91 23.59 -4.89
CA GLU A 188 -17.00 23.50 -6.35
C GLU A 188 -15.72 23.98 -7.03
N GLU A 189 -15.54 23.58 -8.30
CA GLU A 189 -14.32 23.64 -9.14
C GLU A 189 -13.63 25.04 -9.29
N GLN A 190 -14.22 26.10 -8.75
CA GLN A 190 -13.80 27.49 -8.95
C GLN A 190 -12.72 27.97 -7.96
N ASP A 191 -12.32 27.13 -7.00
CA ASP A 191 -11.22 27.44 -6.09
C ASP A 191 -9.85 27.32 -6.80
N ILE A 192 -9.12 28.44 -6.85
CA ILE A 192 -7.81 28.57 -7.52
C ILE A 192 -6.77 27.57 -6.94
N GLU A 193 -6.93 27.16 -5.68
CA GLU A 193 -6.08 26.17 -5.02
C GLU A 193 -6.26 24.75 -5.58
N ILE A 194 -7.48 24.39 -6.00
CA ILE A 194 -7.83 23.08 -6.60
C ILE A 194 -7.26 22.96 -8.01
N ARG A 195 -7.14 24.09 -8.75
CA ARG A 195 -6.59 24.10 -10.12
C ARG A 195 -5.16 23.58 -10.20
N ASN A 196 -4.40 23.66 -9.10
CA ASN A 196 -3.03 23.16 -9.02
C ASN A 196 -2.94 21.74 -8.43
N LYS A 197 -4.07 21.12 -8.05
CA LYS A 197 -4.18 19.78 -7.50
C LYS A 197 -5.16 18.91 -8.32
N PRO A 198 -4.72 18.37 -9.47
CA PRO A 198 -5.59 17.65 -10.41
C PRO A 198 -6.36 16.47 -9.81
N LYS A 199 -5.84 15.89 -8.73
CA LYS A 199 -6.40 14.74 -8.01
C LYS A 199 -7.63 15.08 -7.17
N GLU A 200 -7.78 16.35 -6.74
CA GLU A 200 -8.90 16.80 -5.90
C GLU A 200 -10.11 17.25 -6.75
N ARG A 201 -9.90 17.56 -8.05
CA ARG A 201 -10.92 18.09 -8.97
C ARG A 201 -12.18 17.22 -9.10
N ASN A 202 -12.03 15.92 -8.89
CA ASN A 202 -13.12 14.96 -9.03
C ASN A 202 -13.87 14.71 -7.72
N PHE A 203 -13.40 15.21 -6.58
CA PHE A 203 -14.17 15.16 -5.35
C PHE A 203 -15.09 16.36 -5.32
N LYS A 204 -16.39 16.10 -5.49
CA LYS A 204 -17.44 17.13 -5.53
C LYS A 204 -18.63 16.68 -4.68
N PRO A 205 -19.43 17.62 -4.16
CA PRO A 205 -20.66 17.29 -3.43
C PRO A 205 -21.59 16.37 -4.22
N SER A 206 -21.70 16.56 -5.54
CA SER A 206 -22.53 15.71 -6.40
C SER A 206 -22.10 14.25 -6.39
N ILE A 207 -20.80 13.97 -6.51
CA ILE A 207 -20.25 12.61 -6.47
C ILE A 207 -20.45 11.98 -5.09
N TRP A 208 -20.31 12.78 -4.02
CA TRP A 208 -20.61 12.32 -2.67
C TRP A 208 -22.07 11.87 -2.54
N HIS A 209 -23.01 12.68 -3.05
CA HIS A 209 -24.43 12.35 -3.04
C HIS A 209 -24.78 11.17 -3.96
N ASP A 210 -24.10 11.01 -5.09
CA ASP A 210 -24.27 9.83 -5.95
C ASP A 210 -23.90 8.54 -5.21
N LEU A 211 -22.84 8.57 -4.39
CA LEU A 211 -22.35 7.41 -3.66
C LEU A 211 -23.12 7.14 -2.35
N PHE A 212 -23.44 8.18 -1.60
CA PHE A 212 -23.95 8.05 -0.22
C PHE A 212 -25.38 8.56 -0.04
N GLY A 213 -26.01 9.10 -1.09
CA GLY A 213 -27.36 9.64 -1.07
C GLY A 213 -27.42 11.15 -0.80
N ALA A 214 -28.52 11.76 -1.24
CA ALA A 214 -28.74 13.20 -1.15
C ALA A 214 -28.86 13.72 0.30
N ASP A 215 -29.34 12.88 1.22
CA ASP A 215 -29.53 13.25 2.63
C ASP A 215 -28.25 13.08 3.47
N THR A 216 -27.18 12.50 2.91
CA THR A 216 -25.92 12.30 3.63
C THR A 216 -25.11 13.60 3.63
N PRO A 217 -24.76 14.16 4.80
CA PRO A 217 -23.93 15.36 4.89
C PRO A 217 -22.61 15.17 4.15
N VAL A 218 -22.23 16.17 3.36
CA VAL A 218 -20.92 16.23 2.72
C VAL A 218 -19.90 16.67 3.76
N PRO A 219 -18.87 15.87 4.07
CA PRO A 219 -17.81 16.31 4.95
C PRO A 219 -17.01 17.44 4.31
N GLU A 220 -16.51 18.37 5.12
CA GLU A 220 -15.61 19.42 4.63
C GLU A 220 -14.37 18.80 3.98
N GLU A 221 -13.84 17.75 4.61
CA GLU A 221 -12.57 17.13 4.24
C GLU A 221 -12.66 15.61 4.35
N LEU A 222 -11.97 14.91 3.46
CA LEU A 222 -11.57 13.51 3.66
C LEU A 222 -10.07 13.42 3.86
N SER A 223 -9.64 12.52 4.75
CA SER A 223 -8.23 12.24 4.98
C SER A 223 -8.03 10.80 5.43
N GLN A 224 -7.17 10.08 4.71
CA GLN A 224 -6.61 8.79 5.13
C GLN A 224 -5.32 8.53 4.37
N SER A 225 -4.46 7.62 4.85
CA SER A 225 -3.32 7.15 4.07
C SER A 225 -3.76 6.61 2.71
N CYS A 226 -2.97 6.83 1.67
CA CYS A 226 -3.33 6.45 0.31
C CYS A 226 -3.47 4.94 0.07
N CYS A 227 -3.71 4.66 -1.21
CA CYS A 227 -3.26 3.49 -1.93
C CYS A 227 -4.14 2.26 -1.84
N ALA A 228 -5.36 2.35 -1.31
CA ALA A 228 -6.39 1.31 -1.41
C ALA A 228 -5.89 -0.11 -1.05
N GLN A 229 -4.99 -0.21 -0.08
CA GLN A 229 -4.66 -1.46 0.60
C GLN A 229 -5.16 -1.36 2.03
N PHE A 230 -6.04 -2.26 2.44
CA PHE A 230 -6.68 -2.18 3.75
C PHE A 230 -7.23 -3.54 4.16
N ALA A 231 -7.64 -3.62 5.41
CA ALA A 231 -8.39 -4.73 5.94
C ALA A 231 -9.74 -4.23 6.49
N ALA A 232 -10.79 -5.01 6.29
CA ALA A 232 -12.12 -4.72 6.81
C ALA A 232 -12.68 -5.96 7.51
N SER A 233 -13.40 -5.77 8.61
CA SER A 233 -14.10 -6.87 9.28
C SER A 233 -15.40 -7.21 8.55
N ARG A 234 -15.85 -8.46 8.66
CA ARG A 234 -17.19 -8.87 8.20
C ARG A 234 -18.27 -7.94 8.73
N ASP A 235 -18.22 -7.65 10.02
CA ASP A 235 -19.22 -6.81 10.68
C ASP A 235 -19.25 -5.39 10.08
N ALA A 236 -18.09 -4.82 9.73
CA ALA A 236 -18.03 -3.52 9.06
C ALA A 236 -18.57 -3.57 7.64
N ILE A 237 -18.29 -4.66 6.90
CA ILE A 237 -18.85 -4.87 5.56
C ILE A 237 -20.39 -5.00 5.64
N HIS A 238 -20.91 -5.75 6.60
CA HIS A 238 -22.35 -5.96 6.80
C HIS A 238 -23.13 -4.76 7.34
N ARG A 239 -22.47 -3.64 7.70
CA ARG A 239 -23.16 -2.39 8.04
C ARG A 239 -23.93 -1.81 6.85
N HIS A 240 -23.48 -2.12 5.64
CA HIS A 240 -24.17 -1.75 4.41
C HIS A 240 -24.82 -2.98 3.81
N PRO A 241 -26.10 -2.94 3.40
CA PRO A 241 -26.73 -4.07 2.75
C PRO A 241 -26.08 -4.35 1.38
N ILE A 242 -26.18 -5.59 0.89
CA ILE A 242 -25.55 -6.01 -0.37
C ILE A 242 -25.95 -5.11 -1.55
N GLU A 243 -27.19 -4.61 -1.57
CA GLU A 243 -27.69 -3.72 -2.61
C GLU A 243 -26.91 -2.39 -2.67
N GLN A 244 -26.35 -1.95 -1.55
CA GLN A 244 -25.52 -0.75 -1.52
C GLN A 244 -24.17 -0.97 -2.21
N TYR A 245 -23.55 -2.14 -2.02
CA TYR A 245 -22.34 -2.51 -2.75
C TYR A 245 -22.60 -2.67 -4.25
N MET A 246 -23.76 -3.23 -4.62
CA MET A 246 -24.18 -3.29 -6.03
C MET A 246 -24.32 -1.89 -6.64
N LYS A 247 -24.97 -0.95 -5.94
CA LYS A 247 -25.06 0.45 -6.39
C LYS A 247 -23.70 1.12 -6.55
N TRP A 248 -22.77 0.91 -5.63
CA TRP A 248 -21.41 1.43 -5.75
C TRP A 248 -20.67 0.85 -6.95
N ARG A 249 -20.85 -0.45 -7.24
CA ARG A 249 -20.27 -1.09 -8.42
C ARG A 249 -20.90 -0.57 -9.71
N ASP A 250 -22.22 -0.40 -9.73
CA ASP A 250 -22.96 0.13 -10.88
C ASP A 250 -22.56 1.59 -11.16
N TRP A 251 -22.43 2.43 -10.13
CA TRP A 251 -21.88 3.78 -10.25
C TRP A 251 -20.49 3.76 -10.90
N LEU A 252 -19.65 2.80 -10.52
CA LEU A 252 -18.32 2.62 -11.10
C LEU A 252 -18.36 2.29 -12.59
N LEU A 253 -19.33 1.47 -13.01
CA LEU A 253 -19.53 1.08 -14.42
C LEU A 253 -20.08 2.22 -15.27
N ASP A 254 -20.98 3.03 -14.69
CA ASP A 254 -21.77 4.04 -15.39
C ASP A 254 -21.16 5.45 -15.37
N THR A 255 -20.28 5.73 -14.41
CA THR A 255 -19.69 7.06 -14.24
C THR A 255 -18.91 7.51 -15.49
N PRO A 256 -19.05 8.78 -15.93
CA PRO A 256 -18.29 9.32 -17.06
C PRO A 256 -16.83 9.61 -16.72
N LEU A 257 -16.44 9.50 -15.44
CA LEU A 257 -15.05 9.67 -15.02
C LEU A 257 -14.15 8.63 -15.70
N ASP A 258 -12.86 8.95 -15.88
CA ASP A 258 -11.89 7.95 -16.31
C ASP A 258 -11.57 6.95 -15.17
N ASP A 259 -10.83 5.89 -15.50
CA ASP A 259 -10.59 4.78 -14.57
C ASP A 259 -9.78 5.21 -13.35
N HIS A 260 -8.78 6.08 -13.54
CA HIS A 260 -7.93 6.57 -12.47
C HIS A 260 -8.71 7.52 -11.55
N ALA A 261 -9.55 8.38 -12.11
CA ALA A 261 -10.42 9.27 -11.35
C ALA A 261 -11.42 8.50 -10.47
N ALA A 262 -12.09 7.49 -11.04
CA ALA A 262 -13.03 6.65 -10.31
C ALA A 262 -12.33 5.80 -9.22
N ALA A 263 -11.17 5.22 -9.54
CA ALA A 263 -10.36 4.47 -8.56
C ALA A 263 -9.92 5.38 -7.39
N HIS A 264 -9.48 6.60 -7.70
CA HIS A 264 -9.03 7.56 -6.70
C HIS A 264 -10.18 8.01 -5.77
N ILE A 265 -11.43 8.10 -6.26
CA ILE A 265 -12.59 8.38 -5.42
C ILE A 265 -12.76 7.27 -4.37
N PHE A 266 -12.77 6.00 -4.80
CA PHE A 266 -12.87 4.88 -3.86
C PHE A 266 -11.66 4.80 -2.92
N GLU A 267 -10.46 5.07 -3.41
CA GLU A 267 -9.23 5.09 -2.60
C GLU A 267 -9.39 5.95 -1.34
N TYR A 268 -10.09 7.08 -1.40
CA TYR A 268 -10.29 7.97 -0.26
C TYR A 268 -11.69 7.91 0.36
N THR A 269 -12.52 6.94 -0.01
CA THR A 269 -13.83 6.72 0.64
C THR A 269 -13.93 5.40 1.39
N TRP A 270 -12.98 4.46 1.22
CA TRP A 270 -13.01 3.18 1.93
C TRP A 270 -13.11 3.32 3.45
N GLN A 271 -12.36 4.25 4.04
CA GLN A 271 -12.45 4.53 5.47
C GLN A 271 -13.88 4.96 5.84
N TYR A 272 -14.47 5.90 5.10
CA TYR A 272 -15.82 6.37 5.37
C TYR A 272 -16.87 5.27 5.17
N ILE A 273 -16.72 4.45 4.13
CA ILE A 273 -17.59 3.29 3.88
C ILE A 273 -17.60 2.37 5.10
N PHE A 274 -16.45 2.02 5.66
CA PHE A 274 -16.39 1.01 6.72
C PHE A 274 -16.50 1.58 8.15
N THR A 275 -16.21 2.86 8.38
CA THR A 275 -16.22 3.47 9.72
C THR A 275 -17.26 4.57 9.89
N GLY A 276 -17.73 5.19 8.80
CA GLY A 276 -18.54 6.42 8.84
C GLY A 276 -17.73 7.68 9.17
N GLU A 277 -16.41 7.58 9.29
CA GLU A 277 -15.53 8.67 9.68
C GLU A 277 -14.84 9.28 8.45
N PRO A 278 -14.92 10.60 8.24
CA PRO A 278 -14.32 11.24 7.07
C PRO A 278 -12.79 11.36 7.16
N GLU A 279 -12.28 11.48 8.39
CA GLU A 279 -10.84 11.53 8.69
C GLU A 279 -10.43 10.30 9.51
N LEU A 280 -9.45 9.55 9.00
CA LEU A 280 -8.82 8.44 9.69
C LEU A 280 -7.30 8.47 9.47
N CYS A 281 -6.62 9.26 10.30
CA CYS A 281 -5.18 9.48 10.26
C CYS A 281 -4.51 9.10 11.60
N PRO A 282 -4.33 7.80 11.87
CA PRO A 282 -3.63 7.34 13.07
C PRO A 282 -2.18 7.84 13.08
N SER A 283 -1.61 7.97 14.27
CA SER A 283 -0.17 8.17 14.42
C SER A 283 0.61 6.99 13.85
N MET A 284 1.86 7.22 13.42
CA MET A 284 2.67 6.15 12.84
C MET A 284 2.99 5.08 13.90
N ASP A 285 3.33 5.48 15.13
CA ASP A 285 3.59 4.55 16.22
C ASP A 285 2.35 3.69 16.51
N ALA A 286 1.16 4.29 16.58
CA ALA A 286 -0.05 3.51 16.82
C ALA A 286 -0.37 2.57 15.65
N CYS A 287 -0.26 3.02 14.41
CA CYS A 287 -0.45 2.18 13.23
C CYS A 287 0.50 0.97 13.23
N TYR A 288 1.79 1.20 13.43
CA TYR A 288 2.79 0.13 13.44
C TYR A 288 2.68 -0.79 14.65
N CYS A 289 2.48 -0.25 15.84
CA CYS A 289 2.48 -1.02 17.07
C CYS A 289 1.23 -1.90 17.16
N ASP A 290 0.04 -1.29 17.14
CA ASP A 290 -1.21 -2.06 17.26
C ASP A 290 -1.53 -2.81 15.96
N GLY A 291 -1.22 -2.22 14.80
CA GLY A 291 -1.53 -2.82 13.50
C GLY A 291 -0.58 -3.94 13.07
N TYR A 292 0.71 -3.86 13.40
CA TYR A 292 1.73 -4.77 12.88
C TYR A 292 2.67 -5.37 13.94
N GLY A 293 2.54 -4.98 15.21
CA GLY A 293 3.43 -5.43 16.27
C GLY A 293 4.83 -4.83 16.17
N VAL A 294 4.96 -3.60 15.67
CA VAL A 294 6.23 -2.85 15.62
C VAL A 294 6.11 -1.62 16.49
N CYS A 295 6.54 -1.71 17.75
CA CYS A 295 6.28 -0.68 18.76
C CYS A 295 7.54 0.14 19.04
N PHE A 296 7.61 1.38 18.55
CA PHE A 296 8.71 2.30 18.86
C PHE A 296 8.48 3.01 20.19
N GLY A 297 7.22 3.14 20.60
CA GLY A 297 6.79 3.73 21.86
C GLY A 297 6.42 5.20 21.74
N SER A 298 6.76 5.86 20.62
CA SER A 298 6.27 7.20 20.27
C SER A 298 6.53 7.51 18.80
N ASP A 299 5.80 8.51 18.27
CA ASP A 299 6.01 8.99 16.89
C ASP A 299 7.40 9.59 16.71
N GLU A 300 7.93 10.29 17.70
CA GLU A 300 9.27 10.89 17.62
C GLU A 300 10.34 9.83 17.39
N ARG A 301 10.19 8.64 17.98
CA ARG A 301 11.12 7.53 17.75
C ARG A 301 10.96 6.92 16.36
N VAL A 302 9.75 6.87 15.81
CA VAL A 302 9.54 6.45 14.41
C VAL A 302 10.15 7.48 13.45
N ASP A 303 9.95 8.77 13.70
CA ASP A 303 10.53 9.86 12.90
C ASP A 303 12.06 9.85 12.92
N MET A 304 12.66 9.65 14.10
CA MET A 304 14.12 9.49 14.22
C MET A 304 14.64 8.31 13.40
N TRP A 305 13.92 7.19 13.40
CA TRP A 305 14.28 6.03 12.59
C TRP A 305 14.19 6.35 11.09
N LEU A 306 13.10 6.99 10.64
CA LEU A 306 12.93 7.40 9.24
C LEU A 306 14.00 8.40 8.78
N GLN A 307 14.33 9.41 9.60
CA GLN A 307 15.39 10.37 9.31
C GLN A 307 16.76 9.70 9.22
N SER A 308 17.04 8.74 10.11
CA SER A 308 18.27 7.96 10.09
C SER A 308 18.39 7.11 8.82
N ARG A 309 17.27 6.55 8.34
CA ARG A 309 17.20 5.84 7.06
C ARG A 309 17.45 6.76 5.87
N ASP A 310 16.86 7.96 5.87
CA ASP A 310 17.09 8.93 4.80
C ASP A 310 18.55 9.40 4.76
N ALA A 311 19.16 9.59 5.93
CA ALA A 311 20.58 9.89 6.05
C ALA A 311 21.44 8.73 5.50
N GLN A 312 21.10 7.48 5.82
CA GLN A 312 21.80 6.30 5.27
C GLN A 312 21.71 6.29 3.74
N GLY A 313 20.52 6.42 3.18
CA GLY A 313 20.32 6.45 1.72
C GLY A 313 21.04 7.61 1.03
N ALA A 314 21.18 8.76 1.71
CA ALA A 314 21.99 9.88 1.20
C ALA A 314 23.49 9.54 1.16
N LEU A 315 24.01 8.83 2.16
CA LEU A 315 25.39 8.34 2.17
C LEU A 315 25.63 7.31 1.06
N GLU A 316 24.68 6.41 0.82
CA GLU A 316 24.77 5.39 -0.23
C GLU A 316 24.71 6.01 -1.63
N ARG A 317 23.80 6.96 -1.87
CA ARG A 317 23.79 7.76 -3.12
C ARG A 317 25.12 8.46 -3.34
N ARG A 318 25.71 9.02 -2.28
CA ARG A 318 27.01 9.67 -2.36
C ARG A 318 28.13 8.67 -2.68
N LEU A 319 28.12 7.47 -2.12
CA LEU A 319 29.07 6.41 -2.45
C LEU A 319 29.02 6.07 -3.94
N ILE A 320 27.82 5.83 -4.47
CA ILE A 320 27.60 5.57 -5.90
C ILE A 320 28.12 6.73 -6.74
N ALA A 321 27.80 7.98 -6.38
CA ALA A 321 28.27 9.15 -7.09
C ALA A 321 29.81 9.30 -7.10
N ILE A 322 30.49 8.91 -6.01
CA ILE A 322 31.96 8.88 -5.96
C ILE A 322 32.51 7.78 -6.88
N GLU A 323 31.94 6.57 -6.82
CA GLU A 323 32.35 5.41 -7.63
C GLU A 323 32.20 5.67 -9.14
N GLU A 324 31.16 6.42 -9.52
CA GLU A 324 30.90 6.83 -10.90
C GLU A 324 31.65 8.11 -11.33
N GLY A 325 32.43 8.72 -10.42
CA GLY A 325 33.18 9.95 -10.68
C GLY A 325 32.31 11.21 -10.84
N ARG A 326 31.03 11.15 -10.45
CA ARG A 326 30.11 12.31 -10.41
C ARG A 326 30.37 13.21 -9.19
N ASP A 327 30.84 12.64 -8.09
CA ASP A 327 31.38 13.36 -6.93
C ASP A 327 32.92 13.22 -6.93
N LYS A 328 33.64 14.35 -6.83
CA LYS A 328 35.12 14.39 -6.79
C LYS A 328 35.69 14.00 -5.41
N GLY A 329 34.87 13.55 -4.49
CA GLY A 329 35.28 13.03 -3.20
C GLY A 329 36.34 11.94 -3.34
N GLY A 330 37.54 12.17 -2.81
CA GLY A 330 38.61 11.18 -2.83
C GLY A 330 38.34 10.00 -1.88
N PHE A 331 39.31 9.09 -1.79
CA PHE A 331 39.25 7.87 -0.96
C PHE A 331 38.74 8.09 0.48
N LEU A 332 39.14 9.19 1.13
CA LEU A 332 38.68 9.51 2.49
C LEU A 332 37.17 9.80 2.56
N ALA A 333 36.59 10.44 1.54
CA ALA A 333 35.16 10.71 1.48
C ALA A 333 34.37 9.41 1.27
N GLN A 334 34.88 8.52 0.42
CA GLN A 334 34.32 7.18 0.22
C GLN A 334 34.32 6.38 1.52
N LEU A 335 35.46 6.32 2.24
CA LEU A 335 35.54 5.62 3.52
C LEU A 335 34.58 6.17 4.57
N LYS A 336 34.44 7.51 4.67
CA LYS A 336 33.52 8.14 5.61
C LYS A 336 32.07 7.83 5.27
N ALA A 337 31.68 7.92 3.99
CA ALA A 337 30.32 7.63 3.57
C ALA A 337 29.97 6.15 3.78
N LYS A 338 30.90 5.24 3.48
CA LYS A 338 30.75 3.80 3.70
C LYS A 338 30.59 3.48 5.18
N LYS A 339 31.49 4.00 6.02
CA LYS A 339 31.41 3.79 7.46
C LYS A 339 30.11 4.35 8.04
N GLY A 340 29.73 5.58 7.68
CA GLY A 340 28.48 6.18 8.17
C GLY A 340 27.23 5.43 7.72
N SER A 341 27.20 4.90 6.49
CA SER A 341 26.10 4.06 6.00
C SER A 341 26.01 2.76 6.82
N MET A 342 27.14 2.09 7.08
CA MET A 342 27.17 0.89 7.93
C MET A 342 26.75 1.17 9.38
N ASP A 343 27.27 2.24 9.99
CA ASP A 343 26.93 2.61 11.38
C ASP A 343 25.42 2.91 11.51
N LEU A 344 24.81 3.55 10.49
CA LEU A 344 23.37 3.79 10.44
C LEU A 344 22.57 2.51 10.19
N GLN A 345 23.06 1.61 9.33
CA GLN A 345 22.43 0.31 9.11
C GLN A 345 22.32 -0.49 10.41
N ASP A 346 23.40 -0.56 11.20
CA ASP A 346 23.42 -1.24 12.50
C ASP A 346 22.47 -0.58 13.52
N TYR A 347 22.36 0.74 13.51
CA TYR A 347 21.38 1.47 14.32
C TYR A 347 19.94 1.13 13.91
N LEU A 348 19.62 1.24 12.62
CA LEU A 348 18.28 1.02 12.09
C LEU A 348 17.80 -0.40 12.36
N GLU A 349 18.66 -1.40 12.18
CA GLU A 349 18.30 -2.79 12.43
C GLU A 349 18.07 -3.05 13.92
N ARG A 350 18.94 -2.55 14.79
CA ARG A 350 18.77 -2.71 16.24
C ARG A 350 17.45 -2.10 16.72
N GLU A 351 17.16 -0.85 16.36
CA GLU A 351 15.90 -0.20 16.77
C GLU A 351 14.68 -0.95 16.24
N ARG A 352 14.75 -1.45 15.00
CA ARG A 352 13.68 -2.25 14.39
C ARG A 352 13.45 -3.57 15.13
N VAL A 353 14.52 -4.31 15.44
CA VAL A 353 14.44 -5.58 16.18
C VAL A 353 13.87 -5.35 17.59
N GLU A 354 14.33 -4.31 18.29
CA GLU A 354 13.79 -3.97 19.61
C GLU A 354 12.31 -3.56 19.52
N ALA A 355 11.90 -2.85 18.46
CA ALA A 355 10.50 -2.50 18.25
C ALA A 355 9.62 -3.72 18.00
N PHE A 356 10.10 -4.72 17.26
CA PHE A 356 9.43 -6.01 17.11
C PHE A 356 9.32 -6.76 18.43
N GLN A 357 10.37 -6.76 19.26
CA GLN A 357 10.35 -7.40 20.57
C GLN A 357 9.31 -6.76 21.49
N ARG A 358 9.25 -5.43 21.55
CA ARG A 358 8.21 -4.72 22.31
C ARG A 358 6.80 -5.03 21.80
N GLY A 359 6.62 -5.13 20.48
CA GLY A 359 5.34 -5.48 19.89
C GLY A 359 4.88 -6.92 20.08
N GLN A 360 5.67 -7.77 20.76
CA GLN A 360 5.18 -9.07 21.24
C GLN A 360 4.27 -8.92 22.47
N ASP A 361 4.37 -7.80 23.19
CA ASP A 361 3.52 -7.50 24.34
C ASP A 361 2.16 -6.94 23.88
N LEU A 362 1.09 -7.68 24.16
CA LEU A 362 -0.27 -7.26 23.83
C LEU A 362 -0.72 -6.02 24.62
N GLU A 363 -0.19 -5.80 25.82
CA GLU A 363 -0.49 -4.62 26.62
C GLU A 363 0.10 -3.36 25.97
N GLU A 364 1.34 -3.43 25.49
CA GLU A 364 1.96 -2.33 24.73
C GLU A 364 1.15 -1.97 23.47
N ARG A 365 0.70 -2.98 22.73
CA ARG A 365 -0.14 -2.76 21.54
C ARG A 365 -1.47 -2.09 21.90
N ARG A 366 -2.13 -2.53 22.97
CA ARG A 366 -3.36 -1.92 23.48
C ARG A 366 -3.13 -0.48 23.94
N ASN A 367 -2.02 -0.22 24.62
CA ASN A 367 -1.65 1.13 25.07
C ASN A 367 -1.40 2.06 23.89
N ALA A 368 -0.80 1.58 22.80
CA ALA A 368 -0.63 2.37 21.58
C ALA A 368 -1.99 2.72 20.95
N SER A 369 -2.92 1.77 20.87
CA SER A 369 -4.29 2.01 20.41
C SER A 369 -5.04 3.01 21.29
N ALA A 370 -4.94 2.90 22.62
CA ALA A 370 -5.57 3.86 23.54
C ALA A 370 -5.01 5.28 23.42
N ARG A 371 -3.71 5.42 23.14
CA ARG A 371 -3.08 6.74 22.88
C ARG A 371 -3.61 7.38 21.60
N GLU A 372 -3.86 6.59 20.56
CA GLU A 372 -4.49 7.03 19.31
C GLU A 372 -5.89 7.60 19.57
N GLU A 373 -6.75 6.87 20.29
CA GLU A 373 -8.13 7.31 20.60
C GLU A 373 -8.16 8.63 21.39
N LEU A 374 -7.23 8.79 22.34
CA LEU A 374 -7.09 10.03 23.11
C LEU A 374 -6.64 11.21 22.23
N ASP A 375 -5.76 10.97 21.25
CA ASP A 375 -5.30 12.02 20.34
C ASP A 375 -6.41 12.44 19.36
N VAL A 376 -7.17 11.49 18.82
CA VAL A 376 -8.37 11.77 18.01
C VAL A 376 -9.38 12.59 18.80
N THR A 377 -9.62 12.24 20.07
CA THR A 377 -10.56 12.97 20.94
C THR A 377 -10.10 14.40 21.22
N ARG A 378 -8.78 14.66 21.26
CA ARG A 378 -8.25 16.03 21.48
C ARG A 378 -8.30 16.91 20.24
N ARG A 379 -8.36 16.32 19.04
CA ARG A 379 -8.43 17.04 17.76
C ARG A 379 -9.86 17.43 17.38
N ARG A 380 -10.87 16.74 17.92
CA ARG A 380 -12.30 17.08 17.85
C ARG A 380 -12.66 18.11 18.92
#